data_AF-A0A1F8A6Z5-F1
#
_entry.id   AF-A0A1F8A6Z5-F1
#
_cell.length_a   1.000
_cell.length_b   1.000
_cell.length_c   1.000
_cell.angle_alpha   90.00
_cell.angle_beta   90.00
_cell.angle_gamma   90.00
#
_symmetry.space_group_name_H-M   'P 1'
#
loop_
_entity.id
_entity.type
_entity.pdbx_description
1 polymer ?
#
loop_
_entity_poly.entity_id
_entity_poly.type
_entity_poly.pdbx_seq_one_letter_code
_entity_poly.pdbx_strand_id
1 'polypeptide(L)'
;MSGIEIVGVVAAALQIAELGSRVSVKLCTLCHRTRHADTILSGLSKEVALTCNVMRQLGASLKEDKDAHLYSAEACSTAETVLDECQKVFDEINKIIDVSTRSTFRRVALVLAEARRDSSLTVLRSNLEKMKSTMLLMLNVIIYAGQLRK
;
A
#
# COMPACT_ATOMS: atom_id res chain seq x y z
N MET A 1 -16.91 21.19 -1.97
CA MET A 1 -15.59 20.78 -2.50
C MET A 1 -15.57 20.89 -4.00
N SER A 2 -14.41 21.18 -4.58
CA SER A 2 -14.22 21.22 -6.03
C SER A 2 -13.93 19.80 -6.53
N GLY A 3 -14.46 19.39 -7.70
CA GLY A 3 -14.17 18.07 -8.28
C GLY A 3 -12.67 17.80 -8.52
N ILE A 4 -11.83 18.83 -8.47
CA ILE A 4 -10.37 18.80 -8.65
C ILE A 4 -9.70 18.06 -7.47
N GLU A 5 -10.16 18.27 -6.24
CA GLU A 5 -9.57 17.65 -5.04
C GLU A 5 -9.72 16.11 -5.10
N ILE A 6 -10.91 15.62 -5.47
CA ILE A 6 -11.16 14.17 -5.62
C ILE A 6 -10.33 13.59 -6.78
N VAL A 7 -10.11 14.34 -7.86
CA VAL A 7 -9.21 13.92 -8.95
C VAL A 7 -7.78 13.72 -8.42
N GLY A 8 -7.31 14.60 -7.55
CA GLY A 8 -6.01 14.50 -6.88
C GLY A 8 -5.88 13.20 -6.09
N VAL A 9 -6.84 12.92 -5.19
CA VAL A 9 -6.83 11.69 -4.37
C VAL A 9 -6.84 10.43 -5.22
N VAL A 10 -7.68 10.39 -6.26
CA VAL A 10 -7.75 9.24 -7.18
C VAL A 10 -6.41 9.03 -7.90
N ALA A 11 -5.79 10.11 -8.39
CA ALA A 11 -4.51 10.03 -9.08
C ALA A 11 -3.40 9.55 -8.14
N ALA A 12 -3.37 10.04 -6.89
CA ALA A 12 -2.43 9.60 -5.88
C ALA A 12 -2.59 8.10 -5.56
N ALA A 13 -3.82 7.65 -5.33
CA ALA A 13 -4.11 6.23 -5.03
C ALA A 13 -3.61 5.29 -6.14
N LEU A 14 -3.80 5.66 -7.41
CA LEU A 14 -3.33 4.87 -8.55
C LEU A 14 -1.79 4.85 -8.66
N GLN A 15 -1.14 5.99 -8.47
CA GLN A 15 0.33 6.10 -8.54
C GLN A 15 0.99 5.28 -7.44
N ILE A 16 0.49 5.40 -6.21
CA ILE A 16 1.03 4.69 -5.04
C ILE A 16 0.78 3.18 -5.19
N ALA A 17 -0.39 2.78 -5.68
CA ALA A 17 -0.67 1.37 -5.98
C ALA A 17 0.24 0.81 -7.07
N GLU A 18 0.62 1.59 -8.08
CA GLU A 18 1.57 1.17 -9.11
C GLU A 18 2.98 0.99 -8.52
N LEU A 19 3.43 1.91 -7.67
CA LEU A 19 4.68 1.75 -6.93
C LEU A 19 4.68 0.50 -6.07
N GLY A 20 3.65 0.32 -5.25
CA GLY A 20 3.53 -0.86 -4.39
C GLY A 20 3.46 -2.17 -5.19
N SER A 21 2.86 -2.16 -6.38
CA SER A 21 2.86 -3.33 -7.27
C SER A 21 4.29 -3.73 -7.65
N ARG A 22 5.14 -2.75 -7.97
CA ARG A 22 6.56 -2.99 -8.28
C ARG A 22 7.32 -3.50 -7.06
N VAL A 23 7.08 -2.92 -5.88
CA VAL A 23 7.65 -3.39 -4.60
C VAL A 23 7.28 -4.85 -4.35
N SER A 24 6.01 -5.21 -4.52
CA SER A 24 5.54 -6.58 -4.31
C SER A 24 6.22 -7.58 -5.24
N VAL A 25 6.39 -7.23 -6.52
CA VAL A 25 7.12 -8.07 -7.48
C VAL A 25 8.58 -8.25 -7.09
N LYS A 26 9.26 -7.18 -6.64
CA LYS A 26 10.64 -7.27 -6.15
C LYS A 26 10.76 -8.19 -4.92
N LEU A 27 9.85 -8.06 -3.95
CA LEU A 27 9.81 -8.93 -2.76
C LEU A 27 9.57 -10.40 -3.13
N CYS A 28 8.62 -10.65 -4.03
CA CYS A 28 8.31 -12.01 -4.51
C CYS A 28 9.53 -12.63 -5.20
N THR A 29 10.19 -11.87 -6.08
CA THR A 29 11.43 -12.29 -6.75
C THR A 29 12.53 -12.63 -5.75
N LEU A 30 12.67 -11.83 -4.69
CA LEU A 30 13.65 -12.05 -3.64
C LEU A 30 13.36 -13.33 -2.84
N CYS A 31 12.09 -13.56 -2.49
CA CYS A 31 11.63 -14.78 -1.83
C CYS A 31 11.92 -16.04 -2.65
N HIS A 32 11.81 -15.99 -3.97
CA HIS A 32 12.13 -17.12 -4.85
C HIS A 32 13.62 -17.39 -5.00
N ARG A 33 14.48 -16.38 -4.77
CA ARG A 33 15.94 -16.52 -4.87
C ARG A 33 16.56 -17.12 -3.60
N THR A 34 15.89 -17.04 -2.45
CA THR A 34 16.36 -17.61 -1.19
C THR A 34 16.01 -19.10 -1.08
N ARG A 35 16.97 -19.95 -0.72
CA ARG A 35 16.80 -21.42 -0.59
C ARG A 35 15.68 -21.84 0.40
N HIS A 36 15.31 -20.94 1.30
CA HIS A 36 14.09 -21.05 2.11
C HIS A 36 13.11 -19.98 1.64
N ALA A 37 11.87 -20.38 1.38
CA ALA A 37 10.77 -19.44 1.20
C ALA A 37 10.67 -18.61 2.48
N ASP A 38 11.13 -17.36 2.43
CA ASP A 38 11.05 -16.50 3.59
C ASP A 38 9.58 -16.12 3.78
N THR A 39 8.92 -16.79 4.72
CA THR A 39 7.52 -16.58 5.08
C THR A 39 7.21 -15.12 5.42
N ILE A 40 8.21 -14.36 5.89
CA ILE A 40 8.07 -12.93 6.18
C ILE A 40 8.07 -12.12 4.88
N LEU A 41 8.99 -12.38 3.94
CA LEU A 41 9.03 -11.67 2.66
C LEU A 41 7.82 -11.99 1.79
N SER A 42 7.39 -13.26 1.77
CA SER A 42 6.17 -13.68 1.10
C SER A 42 4.93 -13.03 1.73
N GLY A 43 4.85 -13.02 3.08
CA GLY A 43 3.78 -12.32 3.80
C GLY A 43 3.75 -10.83 3.52
N LEU A 44 4.91 -10.17 3.52
CA LEU A 44 5.04 -8.75 3.21
C LEU A 44 4.66 -8.44 1.76
N SER A 45 5.12 -9.25 0.80
CA SER A 45 4.74 -9.13 -0.62
C SER A 45 3.22 -9.21 -0.80
N LYS A 46 2.58 -10.18 -0.12
CA LYS A 46 1.13 -10.36 -0.13
C LYS A 46 0.41 -9.16 0.47
N GLU A 47 0.85 -8.65 1.63
CA GLU A 47 0.23 -7.47 2.24
C GLU A 47 0.38 -6.22 1.37
N VAL A 48 1.55 -5.97 0.77
CA VAL A 48 1.74 -4.89 -0.20
C VAL A 48 0.75 -5.01 -1.37
N ALA A 49 0.61 -6.21 -1.95
CA ALA A 49 -0.30 -6.44 -3.07
C ALA A 49 -1.77 -6.21 -2.68
N LEU A 50 -2.20 -6.69 -1.51
CA LEU A 50 -3.55 -6.49 -0.99
C LEU A 50 -3.83 -5.01 -0.72
N THR A 51 -2.90 -4.28 -0.11
CA THR A 51 -3.00 -2.83 0.10
C THR A 51 -3.13 -2.08 -1.23
N CYS A 52 -2.35 -2.46 -2.26
CA CYS A 52 -2.47 -1.88 -3.61
C CYS A 52 -3.85 -2.11 -4.22
N ASN A 53 -4.42 -3.30 -4.06
CA ASN A 53 -5.76 -3.60 -4.57
C ASN A 53 -6.83 -2.73 -3.89
N VAL A 54 -6.75 -2.57 -2.57
CA VAL A 54 -7.68 -1.71 -1.82
C VAL A 54 -7.55 -0.25 -2.25
N MET A 55 -6.33 0.27 -2.47
CA MET A 55 -6.15 1.63 -2.99
C MET A 55 -6.76 1.81 -4.39
N ARG A 56 -6.60 0.82 -5.29
CA ARG A 56 -7.23 0.86 -6.62
C ARG A 56 -8.76 0.86 -6.52
N GLN A 57 -9.32 0.06 -5.63
CA GLN A 57 -10.77 0.03 -5.37
C GLN A 57 -11.26 1.36 -4.79
N LEU A 58 -10.55 1.90 -3.79
CA LEU A 58 -10.86 3.21 -3.21
C LEU A 58 -10.84 4.31 -4.27
N GLY A 59 -9.79 4.37 -5.10
CA GLY A 59 -9.68 5.32 -6.20
C GLY A 59 -10.79 5.16 -7.26
N ALA A 60 -11.22 3.93 -7.54
CA ALA A 60 -12.33 3.67 -8.45
C ALA A 60 -13.67 4.18 -7.89
N SER A 61 -13.98 3.86 -6.63
CA SER A 61 -15.21 4.34 -5.98
C SER A 61 -15.24 5.87 -5.84
N LEU A 62 -14.12 6.49 -5.46
CA LEU A 62 -13.98 7.94 -5.43
C LEU A 62 -14.18 8.58 -6.82
N LYS A 63 -13.78 7.89 -7.90
CA LYS A 63 -13.96 8.39 -9.27
C LYS A 63 -15.42 8.32 -9.71
N GLU A 64 -16.13 7.25 -9.37
CA GLU A 64 -17.55 7.08 -9.71
C GLU A 64 -18.44 8.11 -9.00
N ASP A 65 -18.07 8.54 -7.79
CA ASP A 65 -18.79 9.53 -6.99
C ASP A 65 -18.39 10.99 -7.23
N LYS A 66 -17.53 11.29 -8.23
CA LYS A 66 -17.08 12.67 -8.52
C LYS A 66 -18.23 13.64 -8.78
N ASP A 67 -19.34 13.13 -9.29
CA ASP A 67 -20.54 13.92 -9.60
C ASP A 67 -21.53 13.99 -8.42
N ALA A 68 -21.25 13.28 -7.32
CA ALA A 68 -22.19 13.09 -6.22
C ALA A 68 -21.97 14.03 -5.01
N HIS A 69 -20.86 14.78 -4.96
CA HIS A 69 -20.48 15.65 -3.84
C HIS A 69 -20.54 14.97 -2.44
N LEU A 70 -20.40 13.63 -2.39
CA LEU A 70 -20.60 12.83 -1.18
C LEU A 70 -19.47 12.97 -0.15
N TYR A 71 -18.32 13.50 -0.56
CA TYR A 71 -17.12 13.55 0.27
C TYR A 71 -16.92 14.93 0.88
N SER A 72 -16.74 14.95 2.20
CA SER A 72 -16.30 16.15 2.89
C SER A 72 -14.80 16.39 2.65
N ALA A 73 -14.35 17.63 2.85
CA ALA A 73 -12.94 17.99 2.71
C ALA A 73 -12.06 17.20 3.70
N GLU A 74 -12.58 16.94 4.90
CA GLU A 74 -11.93 16.16 5.93
C GLU A 74 -11.77 14.69 5.53
N ALA A 75 -12.78 14.10 4.86
CA ALA A 75 -12.70 12.73 4.37
C ALA A 75 -11.65 12.57 3.27
N CYS A 76 -11.58 13.54 2.34
CA CYS A 76 -10.53 13.57 1.32
C CYS A 76 -9.14 13.76 1.93
N SER A 77 -8.97 14.70 2.87
CA SER A 77 -7.70 14.91 3.57
C SER A 77 -7.25 13.68 4.37
N THR A 78 -8.19 12.96 4.98
CA THR A 78 -7.91 11.69 5.66
C THR A 78 -7.42 10.63 4.66
N ALA A 79 -8.07 10.52 3.50
CA ALA A 79 -7.65 9.59 2.46
C ALA A 79 -6.24 9.92 1.94
N GLU A 80 -5.93 11.20 1.68
CA GLU A 80 -4.59 11.65 1.29
C GLU A 80 -3.55 11.29 2.34
N THR A 81 -3.84 11.53 3.62
CA THR A 81 -2.93 11.18 4.72
C THR A 81 -2.64 9.68 4.75
N VAL A 82 -3.66 8.84 4.59
CA VAL A 82 -3.50 7.37 4.56
C VAL A 82 -2.69 6.93 3.34
N LEU A 83 -2.91 7.55 2.18
CA LEU A 83 -2.16 7.27 0.96
C LEU A 83 -0.68 7.65 1.11
N ASP A 84 -0.37 8.81 1.70
CA ASP A 84 1.00 9.26 1.97
C ASP A 84 1.73 8.30 2.93
N GLU A 85 1.06 7.80 3.96
CA GLU A 85 1.65 6.79 4.85
C GLU A 85 1.91 5.46 4.12
N CYS A 86 1.04 5.05 3.19
CA CYS A 86 1.29 3.88 2.35
C CYS A 86 2.53 4.07 1.47
N GLN A 87 2.68 5.26 0.86
CA GLN A 87 3.82 5.63 0.04
C GLN A 87 5.13 5.55 0.83
N LYS A 88 5.17 6.12 2.04
CA LYS A 88 6.35 6.06 2.93
C LYS A 88 6.76 4.62 3.25
N VAL A 89 5.79 3.76 3.58
CA VAL A 89 6.05 2.35 3.88
C VAL A 89 6.57 1.61 2.64
N PHE A 90 6.01 1.87 1.45
CA PHE A 90 6.51 1.28 0.21
C PHE A 90 7.92 1.72 -0.14
N ASP A 91 8.26 2.99 0.08
CA ASP A 91 9.61 3.51 -0.13
C ASP A 91 10.62 2.90 0.84
N GLU A 92 10.25 2.73 2.11
CA GLU A 92 11.11 2.07 3.11
C GLU A 92 11.38 0.62 2.73
N ILE A 93 10.35 -0.12 2.31
CA ILE A 93 10.50 -1.49 1.80
C ILE A 93 11.40 -1.50 0.56
N ASN A 94 11.18 -0.59 -0.40
CA ASN A 94 12.00 -0.48 -1.61
C ASN A 94 13.47 -0.22 -1.28
N LYS A 95 13.74 0.65 -0.31
CA LYS A 95 15.10 0.96 0.14
C LYS A 95 15.80 -0.26 0.72
N ILE A 96 15.10 -1.05 1.56
CA ILE A 96 15.64 -2.31 2.10
C ILE A 96 15.96 -3.28 0.96
N ILE A 97 15.07 -3.41 -0.03
CA ILE A 97 15.28 -4.29 -1.18
C ILE A 97 16.42 -3.79 -2.08
N ASP A 98 16.52 -2.51 -2.36
CA ASP A 98 17.52 -1.96 -3.28
C ASP A 98 18.95 -2.02 -2.70
N VAL A 99 19.09 -1.86 -1.37
CA VAL A 99 20.35 -2.17 -0.66
C VAL A 99 20.74 -3.63 -0.86
N SER A 100 19.75 -4.53 -0.87
CA SER A 100 19.98 -5.95 -1.10
C SER A 100 20.37 -6.22 -2.57
N THR A 101 19.67 -5.69 -3.57
CA THR A 101 19.91 -6.05 -4.99
C THR A 101 21.24 -5.55 -5.58
N ARG A 102 21.83 -4.47 -5.03
CA ARG A 102 23.15 -3.94 -5.45
C ARG A 102 24.34 -4.72 -4.88
N SER A 103 24.09 -5.76 -4.09
CA SER A 103 25.12 -6.49 -3.34
C SER A 103 25.14 -7.97 -3.69
N THR A 104 26.28 -8.64 -3.45
CA THR A 104 26.42 -10.09 -3.63
C THR A 104 25.33 -10.81 -2.85
N PHE A 105 24.79 -11.92 -3.36
CA PHE A 105 23.71 -12.71 -2.74
C PHE A 105 23.88 -12.98 -1.23
N ARG A 106 25.13 -13.09 -0.76
CA ARG A 106 25.49 -13.27 0.65
C ARG A 106 25.19 -12.04 1.53
N ARG A 107 25.39 -10.82 1.00
CA ARG A 107 25.11 -9.55 1.70
C ARG A 107 23.62 -9.24 1.70
N VAL A 108 22.89 -9.64 0.65
CA VAL A 108 21.42 -9.62 0.60
C VAL A 108 20.82 -10.43 1.75
N ALA A 109 21.28 -11.68 1.89
CA ALA A 109 20.82 -12.56 2.96
C ALA A 109 21.11 -11.98 4.36
N LEU A 110 22.25 -11.27 4.52
CA LEU A 110 22.64 -10.65 5.78
C LEU A 110 21.73 -9.45 6.14
N VAL A 111 21.51 -8.53 5.21
CA VAL A 111 20.66 -7.34 5.42
C VAL A 111 19.22 -7.74 5.72
N LEU A 112 18.69 -8.76 5.02
CA LEU A 112 17.36 -9.29 5.30
C LEU A 112 17.30 -10.00 6.65
N ALA A 113 18.34 -10.74 7.03
CA ALA A 113 18.42 -11.37 8.34
C ALA A 113 18.49 -10.34 9.48
N GLU A 114 19.20 -9.23 9.29
CA GLU A 114 19.26 -8.09 10.22
C GLU A 114 17.89 -7.40 10.31
N ALA A 115 17.29 -7.01 9.19
CA ALA A 115 15.97 -6.37 9.17
C ALA A 115 14.85 -7.26 9.76
N ARG A 116 15.01 -8.59 9.67
CA ARG A 116 14.15 -9.57 10.32
C ARG A 116 14.40 -9.65 11.82
N ARG A 117 15.66 -9.67 12.24
CA ARG A 117 16.07 -9.73 13.65
C ARG A 117 15.63 -8.48 14.40
N ASP A 118 15.73 -7.32 13.77
CA ASP A 118 15.33 -6.04 14.32
C ASP A 118 13.81 -5.79 14.25
N SER A 119 13.03 -6.80 13.84
CA SER A 119 11.56 -6.78 13.71
C SER A 119 10.98 -5.77 12.70
N SER A 120 11.83 -5.01 11.98
CA SER A 120 11.41 -3.94 11.06
C SER A 120 10.44 -4.44 9.99
N LEU A 121 10.70 -5.61 9.37
CA LEU A 121 9.80 -6.18 8.35
C LEU A 121 8.42 -6.55 8.91
N THR A 122 8.36 -7.02 10.16
CA THR A 122 7.11 -7.35 10.85
C THR A 122 6.32 -6.10 11.20
N VAL A 123 7.00 -5.03 11.62
CA VAL A 123 6.37 -3.72 11.89
C VAL A 123 5.79 -3.12 10.61
N LEU A 124 6.56 -3.13 9.51
CA LEU A 124 6.09 -2.64 8.20
C LEU A 124 4.85 -3.41 7.73
N ARG A 125 4.84 -4.75 7.92
CA ARG A 125 3.67 -5.58 7.64
C ARG A 125 2.46 -5.17 8.49
N SER A 126 2.64 -5.00 9.80
CA SER A 126 1.54 -4.60 10.69
C SER A 126 0.98 -3.22 10.32
N ASN A 127 1.85 -2.28 9.92
CA ASN A 127 1.42 -0.96 9.45
C ASN A 127 0.59 -1.08 8.17
N LEU A 128 0.99 -1.92 7.21
CA LEU A 128 0.19 -2.19 6.01
C LEU A 128 -1.17 -2.80 6.34
N GLU A 129 -1.24 -3.76 7.26
CA GLU A 129 -2.49 -4.38 7.69
C GLU A 129 -3.46 -3.34 8.32
N LYS A 130 -2.92 -2.42 9.13
CA LYS A 130 -3.69 -1.30 9.71
C LYS A 130 -4.21 -0.35 8.63
N MET A 131 -3.33 0.13 7.75
CA MET A 131 -3.71 1.05 6.67
C MET A 131 -4.74 0.43 5.73
N LYS A 132 -4.57 -0.85 5.38
CA LYS A 132 -5.56 -1.63 4.60
C LYS A 132 -6.92 -1.66 5.28
N SER A 133 -6.95 -1.92 6.59
CA SER A 133 -8.20 -1.95 7.36
C SER A 133 -8.89 -0.60 7.38
N THR A 134 -8.13 0.49 7.57
CA THR A 134 -8.65 1.87 7.48
C THR A 134 -9.22 2.16 6.09
N MET A 135 -8.53 1.79 5.02
CA MET A 135 -9.03 1.99 3.66
C MET A 135 -10.27 1.16 3.33
N LEU A 136 -10.34 -0.08 3.83
CA LEU A 136 -11.55 -0.91 3.69
C LEU A 136 -12.74 -0.31 4.44
N LEU A 137 -12.52 0.28 5.62
CA LEU A 137 -13.58 0.99 6.32
C LEU A 137 -14.07 2.19 5.51
N MET A 138 -13.15 3.01 4.99
CA MET A 138 -13.51 4.13 4.10
C MET A 138 -14.31 3.65 2.89
N LEU A 139 -13.85 2.60 2.20
CA LEU A 139 -14.55 2.02 1.05
C LEU A 139 -15.97 1.56 1.39
N ASN A 140 -16.16 0.87 2.52
CA ASN A 140 -17.49 0.40 2.94
C ASN A 140 -18.42 1.57 3.27
N VAL A 141 -17.92 2.64 3.89
CA VAL A 141 -18.70 3.86 4.17
C VAL A 141 -19.14 4.53 2.85
N ILE A 142 -18.25 4.62 1.87
CA ILE A 142 -18.54 5.16 0.53
C ILE A 142 -19.65 4.33 -0.15
N ILE A 143 -19.49 3.00 -0.20
CA ILE A 143 -20.46 2.10 -0.83
C ILE A 143 -21.83 2.23 -0.14
N TYR A 144 -21.85 2.27 1.19
CA TYR A 144 -23.09 2.39 1.96
C TYR A 144 -23.80 3.73 1.71
N ALA A 145 -23.06 4.84 1.70
CA ALA A 145 -23.62 6.15 1.38
C ALA A 145 -24.21 6.20 -0.04
N GLY A 146 -23.57 5.56 -1.01
CA GLY A 146 -24.09 5.41 -2.37
C GLY A 146 -25.36 4.55 -2.45
N GLN A 147 -25.48 3.49 -1.63
CA GLN A 147 -26.66 2.64 -1.59
C GLN A 147 -27.90 3.37 -1.04
N LEU A 148 -27.75 4.20 -0.02
CA LEU A 148 -28.85 4.98 0.58
C LEU A 148 -29.48 6.01 -0.39
N ARG A 149 -28.84 6.26 -1.54
CA ARG A 149 -29.33 7.18 -2.56
C ARG A 149 -30.32 6.53 -3.54
N LYS A 150 -30.42 5.20 -3.57
CA LYS A 150 -31.41 4.45 -4.36
C LYS A 150 -32.73 4.35 -3.62
#